data_AF-A0A418C4W5-F1
#
_entry.id   AF-A0A418C4W5-F1
#
_cell.length_a   1.000
_cell.length_b   1.000
_cell.length_c   1.000
_cell.angle_alpha   90.00
_cell.angle_beta   90.00
_cell.angle_gamma   90.00
#
_symmetry.space_group_name_H-M   'P 1'
#
loop_
_entity.id
_entity.type
_entity.pdbx_description
1 polymer ?
#
loop_
_entity_poly.entity_id
_entity_poly.type
_entity_poly.pdbx_seq_one_letter_code
_entity_poly.pdbx_strand_id
1 'polypeptide(L)' 'MSEVEETLERIKNHKGVEGYVIADKNGSVLRRHPHMDPANAERYSTYMKELTTKARGVVRDLNPKVRHSKTDESHVSP' A
#
# COMPACT_ATOMS: atom_id res chain seq x y z
N MET A 1 -8.42 18.92 -3.83
CA MET A 1 -7.90 17.58 -4.17
C MET A 1 -7.94 16.72 -2.91
N SER A 2 -8.20 15.41 -3.01
CA SER A 2 -8.12 14.53 -1.85
C SER A 2 -6.66 14.33 -1.42
N GLU A 3 -6.41 14.09 -0.14
CA GLU A 3 -5.07 13.84 0.44
C GLU A 3 -4.30 12.74 -0.32
N VAL A 4 -5.03 11.71 -0.77
CA VAL A 4 -4.48 10.60 -1.56
C VAL A 4 -3.93 11.09 -2.90
N GLU A 5 -4.67 11.95 -3.59
CA GLU A 5 -4.24 12.45 -4.90
C GLU A 5 -3.08 13.42 -4.75
N GLU A 6 -3.07 14.28 -3.72
CA GLU A 6 -1.93 15.15 -3.42
C GLU A 6 -0.66 14.35 -3.10
N THR A 7 -0.79 13.31 -2.27
CA THR A 7 0.34 12.43 -1.93
C THR A 7 0.86 11.72 -3.17
N LEU A 8 -0.03 11.24 -4.03
CA LEU A 8 0.35 10.61 -5.28
C LEU A 8 1.04 11.60 -6.22
N GLU A 9 0.55 12.84 -6.30
CA GLU A 9 1.14 13.91 -7.10
C GLU A 9 2.57 14.22 -6.63
N ARG A 10 2.79 14.27 -5.31
CA ARG A 10 4.14 14.44 -4.73
C ARG A 10 5.08 13.29 -5.07
N ILE A 11 4.58 12.05 -5.06
CA ILE A 11 5.39 10.86 -5.41
C ILE A 11 5.74 10.88 -6.90
N LYS A 12 4.76 11.12 -7.78
CA LYS A 12 4.95 11.17 -9.23
C LYS A 12 5.99 12.21 -9.64
N ASN A 13 5.97 13.38 -9.01
CA ASN A 13 6.82 14.51 -9.36
C ASN A 13 8.18 14.50 -8.63
N HIS A 14 8.44 13.51 -7.77
CA HIS A 14 9.71 13.44 -7.05
C HIS A 14 10.85 12.98 -7.99
N LYS A 15 11.98 13.70 -7.97
CA LYS A 15 13.15 13.34 -8.77
C LYS A 15 13.66 11.95 -8.38
N GLY A 16 13.88 11.10 -9.38
CA GLY A 16 14.34 9.72 -9.19
C GLY A 16 13.23 8.69 -9.05
N VAL A 17 11.95 9.10 -9.03
CA VAL A 17 10.84 8.14 -9.14
C VAL A 17 10.68 7.72 -10.60
N GLU A 18 10.93 6.46 -10.88
CA GLU A 18 10.83 5.87 -12.23
C GLU A 18 9.40 5.39 -12.55
N GLY A 19 8.60 5.10 -11.52
CA GLY A 19 7.23 4.63 -11.69
C GLY A 19 6.53 4.35 -10.36
N TYR A 20 5.23 4.09 -10.45
CA TYR A 20 4.38 3.74 -9.32
C TYR A 20 3.35 2.68 -9.74
N VAL A 21 2.95 1.86 -8.78
CA VAL A 21 1.86 0.88 -8.92
C VAL A 21 0.98 0.99 -7.69
N ILE A 22 -0.32 1.18 -7.90
CA ILE A 22 -1.34 1.17 -6.86
C ILE A 22 -2.09 -0.14 -7.03
N ALA A 23 -2.10 -0.96 -5.98
CA ALA A 23 -2.76 -2.26 -5.97
C ALA A 23 -3.73 -2.38 -4.79
N ASP A 24 -4.72 -3.26 -4.91
CA ASP A 24 -5.61 -3.63 -3.82
C ASP A 24 -4.94 -4.63 -2.84
N LYS A 25 -5.66 -4.98 -1.78
CA LYS A 25 -5.20 -5.98 -0.78
C LYS A 25 -5.05 -7.40 -1.34
N ASN A 26 -5.66 -7.70 -2.48
CA ASN A 26 -5.65 -9.02 -3.09
C ASN A 26 -4.45 -9.18 -4.04
N GLY A 27 -3.83 -8.07 -4.46
CA GLY A 27 -2.74 -8.00 -5.43
C GLY A 27 -3.19 -7.55 -6.82
N SER A 28 -4.41 -7.04 -6.99
CA SER A 28 -4.92 -6.53 -8.26
C SER A 28 -4.46 -5.09 -8.49
N VAL A 29 -3.96 -4.78 -9.69
CA VAL A 29 -3.51 -3.43 -10.05
C VAL A 29 -4.71 -2.51 -10.28
N LEU A 30 -4.76 -1.38 -9.58
CA LEU A 30 -5.79 -0.34 -9.71
C LEU A 30 -5.31 0.81 -10.61
N ARG A 31 -4.04 1.20 -10.46
CA ARG A 31 -3.41 2.28 -11.25
C ARG A 31 -1.93 1.95 -11.41
N ARG A 32 -1.35 2.29 -12.56
CA ARG A 32 0.08 2.15 -12.83
C ARG A 32 0.61 3.41 -13.49
N HIS A 33 1.92 3.57 -13.45
CA HIS A 33 2.59 4.57 -14.26
C HIS A 33 2.29 4.33 -15.77
N PRO A 34 1.96 5.36 -16.56
CA PRO A 34 1.53 5.19 -17.95
C PRO A 34 2.52 4.39 -18.82
N HIS A 35 3.82 4.61 -18.59
CA HIS A 35 4.91 3.98 -19.33
C HIS A 35 5.36 2.61 -18.78
N MET A 36 4.72 2.11 -17.72
CA MET A 36 5.01 0.79 -17.18
C MET A 36 4.21 -0.28 -17.91
N ASP A 37 4.87 -1.35 -18.34
CA ASP A 37 4.23 -2.51 -18.95
C ASP A 37 3.21 -3.17 -17.97
N PRO A 38 2.00 -3.53 -18.43
CA PRO A 38 0.98 -4.14 -17.58
C PRO A 38 1.43 -5.42 -16.88
N ALA A 39 2.18 -6.29 -17.55
CA ALA A 39 2.63 -7.56 -16.97
C ALA A 39 3.65 -7.32 -15.84
N ASN A 40 4.48 -6.29 -15.98
CA ASN A 40 5.39 -5.87 -14.90
C ASN A 40 4.61 -5.32 -13.69
N ALA A 41 3.56 -4.52 -13.92
CA ALA A 41 2.74 -3.99 -12.84
C ALA A 41 2.04 -5.12 -12.05
N GLU A 42 1.50 -6.12 -12.75
CA GLU A 42 0.87 -7.31 -12.13
C GLU A 42 1.88 -8.17 -11.36
N ARG A 43 3.10 -8.33 -11.87
CA ARG A 43 4.18 -9.01 -11.14
C ARG A 43 4.53 -8.27 -9.86
N TYR A 44 4.70 -6.95 -9.92
CA TYR A 44 5.01 -6.14 -8.74
C TYR A 44 3.90 -6.22 -7.70
N SER A 45 2.63 -6.12 -8.08
CA SER A 45 1.53 -6.22 -7.12
C SER A 45 1.46 -7.59 -6.44
N THR A 46 1.67 -8.66 -7.21
CA THR A 46 1.69 -10.04 -6.70
C THR A 46 2.82 -10.24 -5.69
N TYR A 47 4.06 -9.87 -6.06
CA TYR A 47 5.21 -10.03 -5.18
C TYR A 47 5.14 -9.15 -3.93
N MET A 48 4.66 -7.90 -4.04
CA MET A 48 4.48 -7.03 -2.88
C MET A 48 3.43 -7.59 -1.91
N LYS A 49 2.35 -8.17 -2.40
CA LYS A 49 1.34 -8.83 -1.56
C LYS A 49 1.95 -10.01 -0.78
N GLU A 50 2.72 -10.87 -1.46
CA GLU A 50 3.40 -11.99 -0.81
C GLU A 50 4.41 -11.52 0.25
N LEU A 51 5.24 -10.53 -0.10
CA LEU A 51 6.22 -9.96 0.82
C LEU A 51 5.53 -9.39 2.05
N THR A 52 4.44 -8.63 1.86
CA THR A 52 3.70 -8.04 2.98
C THR A 52 3.06 -9.12 3.86
N THR A 53 2.58 -10.21 3.28
CA THR A 53 2.03 -11.35 4.04
C THR A 53 3.09 -12.00 4.92
N LYS A 54 4.28 -12.26 4.35
CA LYS A 54 5.42 -12.83 5.09
C LYS A 54 5.92 -11.87 6.18
N ALA A 55 6.10 -10.59 5.85
CA ALA A 55 6.56 -9.57 6.79
C ALA A 55 5.60 -9.41 7.99
N ARG A 56 4.28 -9.48 7.77
CA ARG A 56 3.29 -9.45 8.88
C ARG A 56 3.43 -10.63 9.83
N GLY A 57 3.80 -11.81 9.33
CA GLY A 57 4.11 -12.98 10.17
C GLY A 57 5.30 -12.68 11.07
N VAL A 58 6.43 -12.29 10.47
CA VAL A 58 7.67 -11.98 11.19
C VAL A 58 7.49 -10.87 12.22
N VAL A 59 6.79 -9.78 11.88
CA VAL A 59 6.52 -8.68 12.83
C VAL A 59 5.66 -9.13 14.00
N ARG A 60 4.66 -10.00 13.77
CA ARG A 60 3.82 -10.55 14.83
C ARG A 60 4.60 -11.46 15.77
N ASP A 61 5.50 -12.27 15.22
CA ASP A 61 6.33 -13.17 16.00
C ASP A 61 7.30 -12.39 16.90
N LEU A 62 7.88 -11.29 16.39
CA LEU A 62 8.84 -10.47 17.13
C LEU A 62 8.17 -9.46 18.09
N ASN A 63 7.00 -8.91 17.72
CA ASN A 63 6.26 -7.95 18.53
C ASN A 63 4.74 -8.12 18.33
N PRO A 64 4.08 -8.97 19.13
CA PRO A 64 2.66 -9.29 18.95
C PRO A 64 1.72 -8.12 19.24
N LYS A 65 2.19 -7.02 19.87
CA LYS A 65 1.38 -5.87 20.26
C LYS A 65 1.12 -4.85 19.16
N VAL A 66 1.73 -4.98 17.97
CA VAL A 66 1.52 -4.05 16.84
C VAL A 66 0.08 -4.05 16.30
N ARG A 67 -0.80 -4.96 16.77
CA ARG A 67 -2.23 -5.02 16.41
C ARG A 67 -3.16 -4.18 17.31
N HIS A 68 -2.65 -3.26 18.13
CA HIS A 68 -3.50 -2.29 18.83
C HIS A 68 -3.17 -0.86 18.46
N SER A 69 -3.80 -0.36 17.40
CA SER A 69 -4.17 1.06 17.37
C SER A 69 -5.30 1.31 16.36
N LYS A 70 -6.47 1.62 16.92
CA LYS A 70 -7.56 2.46 16.38
C LYS A 70 -8.50 1.85 15.32
N THR A 71 -9.44 1.04 15.78
CA THR A 71 -10.79 0.92 15.16
C THR A 71 -11.91 0.99 16.18
N ASP A 72 -11.69 1.64 17.32
CA ASP A 72 -12.78 1.92 18.28
C ASP A 72 -12.83 3.41 18.62
N GLU A 73 -13.09 4.22 17.58
CA GLU A 73 -13.77 5.50 17.73
C GLU A 73 -15.22 5.30 17.27
N SER A 74 -15.99 4.58 18.09
CA SER A 74 -17.42 4.81 18.18
C SER A 74 -17.70 5.50 19.52
N HIS A 75 -17.32 6.77 19.61
CA HIS A 75 -17.88 7.67 20.61
C HIS A 75 -19.33 7.94 20.21
N VAL A 76 -20.29 7.65 21.07
CA VAL A 76 -21.21 8.67 21.63
C VAL A 76 -21.70 8.16 22.98
N SER A 77 -21.20 8.77 24.07
CA SER A 77 -21.83 8.80 25.40
C SER A 77 -23.01 9.79 25.39
N PRO A 78 -23.94 9.82 26.37
CA PRO A 78 -23.76 9.57 27.81
C PRO A 78 -24.04 8.14 28.26
#